data_AF-A0A7J8WYT3-F1
#
_entry.id   AF-A0A7J8WYT3-F1
#
_cell.length_a   1.000
_cell.length_b   1.000
_cell.length_c   1.000
_cell.angle_alpha   90.00
_cell.angle_beta   90.00
_cell.angle_gamma   90.00
#
_symmetry.space_group_name_H-M   'P 1'
#
loop_
_entity.id
_entity.type
_entity.pdbx_description
1 polymer ?
#
loop_
_entity_poly.entity_id
_entity_poly.type
_entity_poly.pdbx_seq_one_letter_code
_entity_poly.pdbx_strand_id
1 'polypeptide(L)'
;MSIQIRNHKTIIARIRKILRNDSSTEKLLRQCIYSIQIGSNDFVNNYFKPNFYNSSHGYSVSEFATMLVRQFAHQIKDLYKTGARIFALFGLGQLGCTPNAIATHGTNGSLCVTKLNDAAFLFNQRLIPLVMALNSKLTDAKFTYLNYSPMKVSQLTL
;
A
#
# COMPACT_ATOMS: atom_id res chain seq x y z
N MET A 1 -1.39 -2.12 8.97
CA MET A 1 -0.08 -2.80 9.02
C MET A 1 0.61 -2.78 10.39
N SER A 2 0.03 -2.16 11.44
CA SER A 2 0.74 -1.97 12.72
C SER A 2 1.15 -3.27 13.41
N ILE A 3 0.29 -4.30 13.37
CA ILE A 3 0.60 -5.62 13.93
C ILE A 3 1.71 -6.30 13.14
N GLN A 4 1.67 -6.22 11.80
CA GLN A 4 2.68 -6.79 10.92
C GLN A 4 4.07 -6.17 11.19
N ILE A 5 4.15 -4.84 11.37
CA ILE A 5 5.39 -4.15 11.74
C ILE A 5 5.90 -4.62 13.11
N ARG A 6 5.01 -4.80 14.10
CA ARG A 6 5.39 -5.30 15.43
C ARG A 6 5.95 -6.72 15.36
N ASN A 7 5.29 -7.58 14.59
CA ASN A 7 5.74 -8.95 14.37
C ASN A 7 7.10 -8.95 13.66
N HIS A 8 7.29 -8.08 12.66
CA HIS A 8 8.56 -7.92 11.97
C HIS A 8 9.69 -7.48 12.93
N LYS A 9 9.46 -6.50 13.81
CA LYS A 9 10.43 -6.12 14.86
C LYS A 9 10.80 -7.30 15.77
N THR A 10 9.83 -8.15 16.10
CA THR A 10 10.06 -9.36 16.89
C THR A 10 10.95 -10.36 16.13
N ILE A 11 10.71 -10.54 14.83
CA ILE A 11 11.53 -11.39 13.97
C ILE A 11 12.96 -10.87 13.88
N ILE A 12 13.15 -9.56 13.69
CA ILE A 12 14.49 -8.94 13.69
C ILE A 12 15.23 -9.23 15.00
N ALA A 13 14.56 -9.08 16.14
CA ALA A 13 15.17 -9.36 17.43
C ALA A 13 15.63 -10.84 17.57
N ARG A 14 14.89 -11.78 16.97
CA ARG A 14 15.31 -13.20 16.91
C ARG A 14 16.50 -13.40 15.98
N ILE A 15 16.49 -12.78 14.80
CA ILE A 15 17.61 -12.84 13.85
C ILE A 15 18.90 -12.30 14.48
N ARG A 16 18.83 -11.17 15.22
CA ARG A 16 20.00 -10.64 15.96
C ARG A 16 20.61 -11.66 16.90
N LYS A 17 19.78 -12.40 17.64
CA LYS A 17 20.25 -13.46 18.55
C LYS A 17 20.90 -14.63 17.82
N ILE A 18 20.37 -15.00 16.65
CA ILE A 18 20.92 -16.09 15.83
C ILE A 18 22.27 -15.70 15.25
N LEU A 19 22.37 -14.50 14.67
CA LEU A 19 23.59 -14.02 14.03
C LEU A 19 24.66 -13.55 15.01
N ARG A 20 24.27 -13.26 16.27
CA ARG A 20 25.16 -12.74 17.34
C ARG A 20 25.98 -11.52 16.92
N ASN A 21 25.50 -10.78 15.92
CA ASN A 21 26.18 -9.65 15.30
C ASN A 21 25.14 -8.70 14.69
N ASP A 22 25.10 -7.46 15.20
CA ASP A 22 24.17 -6.44 14.73
C ASP A 22 24.48 -5.96 13.31
N SER A 23 25.76 -5.86 12.95
CA SER A 23 26.20 -5.49 11.59
C SER A 23 25.77 -6.54 10.56
N SER A 24 25.90 -7.84 10.90
CA SER A 24 25.40 -8.92 10.03
C SER A 24 23.88 -8.89 9.87
N THR A 25 23.15 -8.58 10.95
CA THR A 25 21.70 -8.41 10.89
C THR A 25 21.31 -7.23 9.99
N GLU A 26 21.97 -6.09 10.17
CA GLU A 26 21.71 -4.91 9.35
C GLU A 26 21.98 -5.22 7.87
N LYS A 27 23.13 -5.83 7.56
CA LYS A 27 23.48 -6.24 6.19
C LYS A 27 22.41 -7.13 5.57
N LEU A 28 21.89 -8.11 6.32
CA LEU A 28 20.80 -8.97 5.86
C LEU A 28 19.54 -8.16 5.55
N LEU A 29 19.10 -7.30 6.47
CA LEU A 29 17.86 -6.51 6.29
C LEU A 29 17.96 -5.53 5.12
N ARG A 30 19.15 -4.99 4.85
CA ARG A 30 19.42 -4.12 3.69
C ARG A 30 19.32 -4.87 2.36
N GLN A 31 19.52 -6.18 2.35
CA GLN A 31 19.41 -7.05 1.18
C GLN A 31 18.00 -7.61 0.96
N CYS A 32 17.15 -7.63 1.99
CA CYS A 32 15.77 -8.10 1.88
C CYS A 32 14.91 -7.17 1.01
N ILE A 33 14.03 -7.77 0.19
CA ILE A 33 12.98 -7.05 -0.54
C ILE A 33 11.71 -7.04 0.31
N TYR A 34 11.20 -5.84 0.58
CA TYR A 34 9.95 -5.61 1.30
C TYR A 34 8.85 -5.38 0.27
N SER A 35 8.15 -6.44 -0.11
CA SER A 35 6.97 -6.38 -0.95
C SER A 35 5.75 -5.99 -0.12
N ILE A 36 5.12 -4.87 -0.48
CA ILE A 36 4.01 -4.32 0.29
C ILE A 36 2.86 -3.96 -0.64
N GLN A 37 1.71 -4.54 -0.36
CA GLN A 37 0.43 -4.20 -0.96
C GLN A 37 -0.58 -3.96 0.15
N ILE A 38 -1.14 -2.75 0.21
CA ILE A 38 -2.18 -2.37 1.17
C ILE A 38 -3.22 -1.47 0.49
N GLY A 39 -4.40 -1.32 1.07
CA GLY A 39 -5.46 -0.45 0.56
C GLY A 39 -6.70 -1.19 0.04
N SER A 40 -6.55 -2.39 -0.53
CA SER A 40 -7.69 -3.11 -1.11
C SER A 40 -8.82 -3.35 -0.10
N ASN A 41 -8.47 -3.83 1.09
CA ASN A 41 -9.44 -4.09 2.16
C ASN A 41 -10.00 -2.82 2.76
N ASP A 42 -9.24 -1.73 2.80
CA ASP A 42 -9.69 -0.44 3.29
C ASP A 42 -10.82 0.13 2.43
N PHE A 43 -10.83 -0.17 1.13
CA PHE A 43 -11.96 0.15 0.26
C PHE A 43 -13.07 -0.89 0.29
N VAL A 44 -12.76 -2.16 -0.02
CA VAL A 44 -13.77 -3.21 -0.25
C VAL A 44 -14.49 -3.62 1.05
N ASN A 45 -13.75 -3.70 2.15
CA ASN A 45 -14.24 -4.21 3.42
C ASN A 45 -14.45 -3.11 4.48
N ASN A 46 -14.30 -1.83 4.11
CA ASN A 46 -14.51 -0.70 5.03
C ASN A 46 -15.22 0.47 4.34
N TYR A 47 -14.56 1.22 3.46
CA TYR A 47 -15.15 2.42 2.84
C TYR A 47 -16.47 2.14 2.12
N PHE A 48 -16.57 1.06 1.34
CA PHE A 48 -17.80 0.70 0.64
C PHE A 48 -18.75 -0.20 1.46
N LYS A 49 -18.61 -0.20 2.78
CA LYS A 49 -19.46 -0.92 3.75
C LYS A 49 -20.05 0.04 4.80
N PRO A 50 -20.85 1.05 4.37
CA PRO A 50 -21.37 2.10 5.26
C PRO A 50 -22.25 1.59 6.41
N ASN A 51 -22.87 0.42 6.26
CA ASN A 51 -23.68 -0.18 7.33
C ASN A 51 -22.83 -0.70 8.50
N PHE A 52 -21.52 -0.87 8.31
CA PHE A 52 -20.59 -1.43 9.31
C PHE A 52 -19.50 -0.43 9.73
N TYR A 53 -19.20 0.56 8.89
CA TYR A 53 -18.09 1.49 9.12
C TYR A 53 -18.47 2.92 8.78
N ASN A 54 -17.93 3.87 9.52
CA ASN A 54 -18.23 5.30 9.38
C ASN A 54 -17.33 6.04 8.36
N SER A 55 -16.42 5.33 7.71
CA SER A 55 -15.39 5.91 6.85
C SER A 55 -15.97 6.72 5.68
N SER A 56 -16.99 6.21 4.99
CA SER A 56 -17.65 6.93 3.89
C SER A 56 -18.58 8.04 4.34
N HIS A 57 -18.94 8.11 5.63
CA HIS A 57 -19.73 9.21 6.19
C HIS A 57 -18.84 10.40 6.57
N GLY A 58 -17.60 10.14 6.99
CA GLY A 58 -16.65 11.16 7.41
C GLY A 58 -15.66 11.61 6.35
N TYR A 59 -15.52 10.86 5.25
CA TYR A 59 -14.55 11.15 4.19
C TYR A 59 -15.16 10.92 2.81
N SER A 60 -14.85 11.80 1.87
CA SER A 60 -14.94 11.48 0.45
C SER A 60 -13.90 10.41 0.06
N VAL A 61 -14.09 9.76 -1.09
CA VAL A 61 -13.15 8.74 -1.61
C VAL A 61 -11.74 9.32 -1.75
N SER A 62 -11.67 10.57 -2.20
CA SER A 62 -10.44 11.31 -2.41
C SER A 62 -9.70 11.57 -1.09
N GLU A 63 -10.41 12.02 -0.06
CA GLU A 63 -9.83 12.26 1.27
C GLU A 63 -9.40 10.97 1.94
N PHE A 64 -10.22 9.91 1.82
CA PHE A 64 -9.90 8.60 2.35
C PHE A 64 -8.62 8.03 1.70
N ALA A 65 -8.50 8.11 0.37
CA ALA A 65 -7.29 7.71 -0.33
C ALA A 65 -6.05 8.51 0.12
N THR A 66 -6.19 9.83 0.33
CA THR A 66 -5.11 10.67 0.87
C THR A 66 -4.71 10.22 2.27
N MET A 67 -5.68 9.97 3.15
CA MET A 67 -5.44 9.52 4.51
C MET A 67 -4.72 8.15 4.52
N LEU A 68 -5.17 7.19 3.71
CA LEU A 68 -4.53 5.88 3.62
C LEU A 68 -3.06 5.99 3.18
N VAL A 69 -2.76 6.78 2.15
CA VAL A 69 -1.38 6.97 1.68
C VAL A 69 -0.52 7.69 2.72
N ARG A 70 -1.07 8.66 3.47
CA ARG A 70 -0.37 9.28 4.60
C ARG A 70 -0.03 8.27 5.69
N GLN A 71 -0.99 7.43 6.08
CA GLN A 71 -0.75 6.37 7.06
C GLN A 71 0.29 5.37 6.55
N PHE A 72 0.22 5.02 5.25
CA PHE A 72 1.18 4.13 4.62
C PHE A 72 2.60 4.69 4.67
N ALA A 73 2.76 5.98 4.39
CA ALA A 73 4.05 6.68 4.47
C ALA A 73 4.69 6.56 5.86
N HIS A 74 3.91 6.68 6.94
CA HIS A 74 4.40 6.48 8.30
C HIS A 74 4.87 5.04 8.53
N GLN A 75 4.09 4.07 8.06
CA GLN A 75 4.41 2.66 8.23
C GLN A 75 5.66 2.23 7.43
N ILE A 76 5.85 2.78 6.22
CA ILE A 76 7.09 2.58 5.43
C ILE A 76 8.29 3.16 6.17
N LYS A 77 8.17 4.36 6.74
CA LYS A 77 9.24 4.97 7.53
C LYS A 77 9.59 4.14 8.76
N ASP A 78 8.61 3.50 9.39
CA ASP A 78 8.86 2.60 10.51
C ASP A 78 9.64 1.34 10.11
N LEU A 79 9.36 0.76 8.94
CA LEU A 79 10.15 -0.35 8.39
C LEU A 79 11.56 0.11 7.98
N TYR A 80 11.67 1.28 7.38
CA TYR A 80 12.98 1.88 7.04
C TYR A 80 13.86 2.05 8.29
N LYS A 81 13.27 2.53 9.40
CA LYS A 81 13.97 2.66 10.70
C LYS A 81 14.43 1.31 11.29
N THR A 82 13.89 0.18 10.84
CA THR A 82 14.33 -1.14 11.29
C THR A 82 15.44 -1.76 10.43
N GLY A 83 15.88 -1.08 9.36
CA GLY A 83 16.98 -1.54 8.49
C GLY A 83 16.54 -1.92 7.07
N ALA A 84 15.25 -1.86 6.76
CA ALA A 84 14.74 -2.12 5.41
C ALA A 84 15.24 -1.06 4.41
N ARG A 85 15.70 -1.49 3.24
CA ARG A 85 16.21 -0.60 2.18
C ARG A 85 15.66 -0.83 0.78
N ILE A 86 15.13 -2.01 0.48
CA ILE A 86 14.57 -2.31 -0.85
C ILE A 86 13.07 -2.52 -0.72
N PHE A 87 12.28 -1.61 -1.25
CA PHE A 87 10.81 -1.63 -1.13
C PHE A 87 10.15 -1.79 -2.50
N ALA A 88 9.28 -2.79 -2.62
CA ALA A 88 8.41 -3.01 -3.76
C ALA A 88 6.98 -2.65 -3.33
N LEU A 89 6.51 -1.47 -3.73
CA LEU A 89 5.21 -0.92 -3.33
C LEU A 89 4.21 -1.14 -4.45
N PHE A 90 3.27 -2.06 -4.22
CA PHE A 90 2.26 -2.41 -5.21
C PHE A 90 1.10 -1.42 -5.14
N GLY A 91 0.71 -0.89 -6.30
CA GLY A 91 -0.56 -0.22 -6.47
C GLY A 91 -1.73 -1.17 -6.23
N LEU A 92 -2.90 -0.58 -6.07
CA LEU A 92 -4.17 -1.27 -6.21
C LEU A 92 -4.47 -1.48 -7.70
N GLY A 93 -5.52 -2.22 -7.98
CA GLY A 93 -5.97 -2.43 -9.34
C GLY A 93 -7.45 -2.68 -9.28
N GLN A 94 -8.00 -3.51 -10.15
CA GLN A 94 -9.43 -3.46 -10.42
C GLN A 94 -10.28 -4.11 -9.33
N LEU A 95 -10.45 -3.42 -8.21
CA LEU A 95 -11.25 -3.85 -7.06
C LEU A 95 -12.70 -4.15 -7.45
N GLY A 96 -13.26 -3.35 -8.37
CA GLY A 96 -14.60 -3.50 -8.89
C GLY A 96 -14.80 -4.73 -9.76
N CYS A 97 -13.73 -5.40 -10.21
CA CYS A 97 -13.81 -6.64 -10.97
C CYS A 97 -13.75 -7.88 -10.06
N THR A 98 -13.60 -7.71 -8.74
CA THR A 98 -13.64 -8.85 -7.83
C THR A 98 -15.05 -9.45 -7.77
N PRO A 99 -15.21 -10.79 -7.66
CA PRO A 99 -16.53 -11.41 -7.57
C PRO A 99 -17.39 -10.82 -6.45
N ASN A 100 -16.80 -10.51 -5.29
CA ASN A 100 -17.50 -9.90 -4.16
C ASN A 100 -18.04 -8.50 -4.50
N ALA A 101 -17.26 -7.66 -5.18
CA ALA A 101 -17.67 -6.33 -5.58
C ALA A 101 -18.88 -6.40 -6.53
N ILE A 102 -18.79 -7.25 -7.57
CA ILE A 102 -19.84 -7.45 -8.56
C ILE A 102 -21.13 -7.91 -7.88
N ALA A 103 -21.05 -8.95 -7.04
CA ALA A 103 -22.20 -9.49 -6.33
C ALA A 103 -22.85 -8.48 -5.35
N THR A 104 -22.03 -7.65 -4.69
CA THR A 104 -22.52 -6.72 -3.66
C THR A 104 -23.12 -5.44 -4.25
N HIS A 105 -22.49 -4.90 -5.30
CA HIS A 105 -22.80 -3.55 -5.77
C HIS A 105 -23.47 -3.51 -7.15
N GLY A 106 -23.43 -4.60 -7.90
CA GLY A 106 -23.83 -4.62 -9.30
C GLY A 106 -22.89 -3.78 -10.19
N THR A 107 -22.90 -4.06 -11.49
CA THR A 107 -22.05 -3.34 -12.45
C THR A 107 -22.80 -2.26 -13.23
N ASN A 108 -24.13 -2.21 -13.13
CA ASN A 108 -24.98 -1.28 -13.90
C ASN A 108 -24.70 -1.35 -15.42
N GLY A 109 -24.55 -2.57 -15.95
CA GLY A 109 -24.32 -2.82 -17.37
C GLY A 109 -22.87 -2.72 -17.83
N SER A 110 -21.93 -2.37 -16.95
CA SER A 110 -20.50 -2.45 -17.24
C SER A 110 -19.92 -3.83 -16.92
N LEU A 111 -18.64 -4.05 -17.23
CA LEU A 111 -17.92 -5.28 -16.86
C LEU A 111 -17.59 -5.34 -15.35
N CYS A 112 -17.34 -4.20 -14.71
CA CYS A 112 -16.85 -4.10 -13.34
C CYS A 112 -17.43 -2.89 -12.60
N VAL A 113 -17.47 -2.95 -11.28
CA VAL A 113 -18.01 -1.86 -10.46
C VAL A 113 -17.13 -0.60 -10.53
N THR A 114 -17.53 0.38 -11.33
CA THR A 114 -16.74 1.58 -11.65
C THR A 114 -16.23 2.33 -10.42
N LYS A 115 -17.12 2.64 -9.47
CA LYS A 115 -16.79 3.40 -8.25
C LYS A 115 -15.66 2.77 -7.41
N LEU A 116 -15.53 1.44 -7.40
CA LEU A 116 -14.44 0.75 -6.67
C LEU A 116 -13.12 0.84 -7.44
N ASN A 117 -13.17 0.77 -8.77
CA ASN A 117 -11.99 0.95 -9.62
C ASN A 117 -11.48 2.40 -9.57
N ASP A 118 -12.36 3.39 -9.54
CA ASP A 118 -11.99 4.80 -9.42
C ASP A 118 -11.32 5.08 -8.07
N ALA A 119 -11.80 4.49 -6.98
CA ALA A 119 -11.17 4.58 -5.67
C ALA A 119 -9.76 3.99 -5.66
N ALA A 120 -9.57 2.83 -6.29
CA ALA A 120 -8.26 2.19 -6.45
C ALA A 120 -7.31 3.07 -7.26
N PHE A 121 -7.80 3.67 -8.34
CA PHE A 121 -7.04 4.59 -9.18
C PHE A 121 -6.59 5.84 -8.41
N LEU A 122 -7.50 6.46 -7.64
CA LEU A 122 -7.19 7.61 -6.79
C LEU A 122 -6.11 7.32 -5.75
N PHE A 123 -6.11 6.11 -5.17
CA PHE A 123 -5.04 5.67 -4.27
C PHE A 123 -3.70 5.56 -5.01
N ASN A 124 -3.68 4.95 -6.19
CA ASN A 124 -2.46 4.79 -6.99
C ASN A 124 -1.86 6.12 -7.41
N GLN A 125 -2.69 7.09 -7.82
CA GLN A 125 -2.24 8.45 -8.15
C GLN A 125 -1.55 9.15 -6.98
N ARG A 126 -1.89 8.81 -5.73
CA ARG A 126 -1.24 9.34 -4.52
C ARG A 126 -0.01 8.55 -4.10
N LEU A 127 0.03 7.25 -4.41
CA LEU A 127 1.17 6.39 -4.08
C LEU A 127 2.41 6.73 -4.91
N ILE A 128 2.26 7.06 -6.20
CA ILE A 128 3.37 7.43 -7.08
C ILE A 128 4.18 8.63 -6.53
N PRO A 129 3.58 9.80 -6.22
CA PRO A 129 4.35 10.92 -5.68
C PRO A 129 4.93 10.63 -4.29
N LEU A 130 4.30 9.75 -3.49
CA LEU A 130 4.90 9.27 -2.25
C LEU A 130 6.19 8.48 -2.52
N VAL A 131 6.20 7.59 -3.51
CA VAL A 131 7.39 6.83 -3.92
C VAL A 131 8.52 7.77 -4.34
N MET A 132 8.21 8.79 -5.15
CA MET A 132 9.18 9.81 -5.57
C MET A 132 9.75 10.57 -4.36
N ALA A 133 8.88 11.03 -3.46
CA ALA A 133 9.28 11.74 -2.25
C ALA A 133 10.14 10.89 -1.30
N LEU A 134 9.86 9.58 -1.20
CA LEU A 134 10.66 8.64 -0.40
C LEU A 134 12.06 8.46 -0.99
N ASN A 135 12.18 8.24 -2.31
CA ASN A 135 13.48 8.13 -2.97
C ASN A 135 14.31 9.42 -2.88
N SER A 136 13.66 10.59 -2.92
CA SER A 136 14.35 11.88 -2.76
C SER A 136 14.87 12.11 -1.33
N LYS A 137 14.14 11.65 -0.31
CA LYS A 137 14.47 11.92 1.11
C LYS A 137 15.31 10.84 1.77
N LEU A 138 15.21 9.58 1.32
CA LEU A 138 15.85 8.42 1.94
C LEU A 138 16.81 7.80 0.93
N THR A 139 17.94 8.49 0.71
CA THR A 139 18.87 8.23 -0.40
C THR A 139 19.65 6.92 -0.28
N ASP A 140 19.67 6.29 0.90
CA ASP A 140 20.28 4.96 1.09
C ASP A 140 19.29 3.80 0.90
N ALA A 141 18.04 4.10 0.51
CA ALA A 141 16.97 3.14 0.22
C ALA A 141 16.42 3.33 -1.20
N LYS A 142 15.82 2.26 -1.75
CA LYS A 142 15.18 2.24 -3.05
C LYS A 142 13.71 1.84 -2.91
N PHE A 143 12.84 2.70 -3.42
CA PHE A 143 11.39 2.47 -3.47
C PHE A 143 10.95 2.34 -4.92
N THR A 144 10.35 1.21 -5.26
CA THR A 144 9.83 0.93 -6.60
C THR A 144 8.32 0.80 -6.54
N TYR A 145 7.62 1.62 -7.33
CA TYR A 145 6.19 1.45 -7.57
C TYR A 145 5.98 0.32 -8.58
N LEU A 146 5.10 -0.63 -8.24
CA LEU A 146 4.71 -1.72 -9.12
C LEU A 146 3.23 -1.59 -9.44
N ASN A 147 2.93 -1.45 -10.72
CA ASN A 147 1.56 -1.35 -11.19
C ASN A 147 1.01 -2.74 -11.55
N TYR A 148 -0.10 -3.16 -10.93
CA TYR A 148 -0.77 -4.42 -11.30
C TYR A 148 -1.96 -4.21 -12.24
N SER A 149 -2.45 -2.97 -12.40
CA SER A 149 -3.56 -2.68 -13.31
C SER A 149 -3.03 -2.20 -14.65
N PRO A 150 -3.58 -2.62 -15.80
CA PRO A 150 -3.41 -1.84 -17.02
C PRO A 150 -3.99 -0.44 -16.72
N MET A 151 -3.13 0.57 -16.56
CA MET A 151 -3.58 1.95 -16.58
C MET A 151 -4.16 2.19 -17.98
N LYS A 152 -5.20 3.02 -18.10
CA LYS A 152 -5.46 3.66 -19.40
C LYS A 152 -4.17 4.40 -19.77
N VAL A 153 -3.47 3.92 -20.80
CA VAL A 153 -2.15 4.41 -21.24
C VAL A 153 -2.15 5.93 -21.51
N SER A 154 -3.32 6.54 -21.68
CA SER A 154 -3.51 7.96 -21.95
C SER A 154 -3.26 8.94 -20.79
N GLN A 155 -2.84 8.49 -19.60
CA GLN A 155 -2.62 9.38 -18.44
C GLN A 155 -1.20 9.37 -17.86
N LEU A 156 -0.25 8.75 -18.57
CA LEU A 156 1.18 8.88 -18.27
C LEU A 156 1.79 9.91 -19.22
N THR A 157 1.54 11.19 -18.97
CA THR A 157 2.47 12.23 -19.43
C THR A 157 3.61 12.28 -18.42
N LEU A 158 4.79 11.82 -18.86
CA LEU A 158 6.07 12.10 -18.24
C LEU A 158 6.46 13.57 -18.48
#